data_AF-A0A645FQU6-F1
#
_entry.id   AF-A0A645FQU6-F1
#
_cell.length_a   1.000
_cell.length_b   1.000
_cell.length_c   1.000
_cell.angle_alpha   90.00
_cell.angle_beta   90.00
_cell.angle_gamma   90.00
#
_symmetry.space_group_name_H-M   'P 1'
#
loop_
_entity.id
_entity.type
_entity.pdbx_description
1 polymer ?
#
loop_
_entity_poly.entity_id
_entity_poly.type
_entity_poly.pdbx_seq_one_letter_code
_entity_poly.pdbx_strand_id
1 'polypeptide(L)'
;MIQREVATVQHLSGKMKYGVRHLIQHQSYILENRAQFVEMVSPENVLRRGYTLTLKNGKIVTSLHDLSVDDTIETRFRDGLTTSVVTRIENSEL
;
A
#
# COMPACT_ATOMS: atom_id res chain seq x y z
N MET A 1 -18.40 -40.16 -36.57
CA MET A 1 -17.67 -40.10 -35.28
C MET A 1 -16.66 -38.95 -35.25
N ILE A 2 -15.70 -38.90 -36.17
CA ILE A 2 -14.59 -37.92 -36.17
C ILE A 2 -15.04 -36.44 -36.11
N GLN A 3 -16.06 -36.03 -36.87
CA GLN A 3 -16.58 -34.65 -36.85
C GLN A 3 -17.06 -34.20 -35.44
N ARG A 4 -17.64 -35.13 -34.66
CA ARG A 4 -18.15 -34.84 -33.31
C ARG A 4 -17.02 -34.70 -32.29
N GLU A 5 -15.97 -35.51 -32.42
CA GLU A 5 -14.76 -35.39 -31.60
C GLU A 5 -14.00 -34.10 -31.90
N VAL A 6 -13.85 -33.72 -33.18
CA VAL A 6 -13.22 -32.45 -33.57
C VAL A 6 -13.98 -31.25 -33.00
N ALA A 7 -15.32 -31.24 -33.10
CA ALA A 7 -16.14 -30.19 -32.52
C ALA A 7 -16.02 -30.11 -30.98
N THR A 8 -15.89 -31.27 -30.32
CA THR A 8 -15.71 -31.35 -28.86
C THR A 8 -14.35 -30.77 -28.45
N VAL A 9 -13.28 -31.10 -29.17
CA VAL A 9 -11.93 -30.56 -28.95
C VAL A 9 -11.89 -29.05 -29.20
N GLN A 10 -12.54 -28.56 -30.27
CA GLN A 10 -12.62 -27.13 -30.56
C GLN A 10 -13.39 -26.36 -29.48
N HIS A 11 -14.51 -26.90 -29.01
CA HIS A 11 -15.30 -26.30 -27.94
C HIS A 11 -14.54 -26.26 -26.61
N LEU A 12 -13.86 -27.35 -26.26
CA LEU A 12 -13.05 -27.43 -25.05
C LEU A 12 -11.85 -26.47 -25.13
N SER A 13 -11.17 -26.40 -26.28
CA SER A 13 -10.10 -25.45 -26.53
C SER A 13 -10.58 -24.00 -26.45
N GLY A 14 -11.80 -23.71 -26.93
CA GLY A 14 -12.42 -22.39 -26.81
C GLY A 14 -12.69 -21.99 -25.36
N LYS A 15 -13.28 -22.90 -24.59
CA LYS A 15 -13.51 -22.71 -23.14
C LYS A 15 -12.20 -22.53 -22.37
N MET A 16 -11.18 -23.34 -22.68
CA MET A 16 -9.86 -23.22 -22.06
C MET A 16 -9.22 -21.88 -22.38
N LYS A 17 -9.25 -21.45 -23.65
CA LYS A 17 -8.73 -20.14 -24.07
C LYS A 17 -9.41 -18.99 -23.33
N TYR A 18 -10.72 -19.06 -23.16
CA TYR A 18 -11.48 -18.07 -22.39
C TYR A 18 -11.11 -18.10 -20.90
N GLY A 19 -11.05 -19.29 -20.29
CA GLY A 19 -10.69 -19.46 -18.89
C GLY A 19 -9.28 -18.96 -18.56
N VAL A 20 -8.30 -19.26 -19.42
CA VAL A 20 -6.93 -18.75 -19.28
C VAL A 20 -6.89 -17.23 -19.42
N ARG A 21 -7.60 -16.66 -20.39
CA ARG A 21 -7.68 -15.20 -20.56
C ARG A 21 -8.29 -14.53 -19.32
N HIS A 22 -9.38 -15.08 -18.81
CA HIS A 22 -10.05 -14.57 -17.62
C HIS A 22 -9.15 -14.65 -16.38
N LEU A 23 -8.43 -15.75 -16.21
CA LEU A 23 -7.46 -15.92 -15.11
C LEU A 23 -6.35 -14.88 -15.20
N ILE A 24 -5.76 -14.68 -16.38
CA ILE A 24 -4.71 -13.66 -16.58
C ILE A 24 -5.25 -12.27 -16.28
N GLN A 25 -6.42 -11.91 -16.81
CA GLN A 25 -7.04 -10.61 -16.55
C GLN A 25 -7.29 -10.37 -15.06
N HIS A 26 -7.79 -11.40 -14.36
CA HIS A 26 -8.01 -11.32 -12.92
C HIS A 26 -6.70 -11.14 -12.14
N GLN A 27 -5.64 -11.88 -12.48
CA GLN A 27 -4.34 -11.76 -11.84
C GLN A 27 -3.70 -10.39 -12.11
N SER A 28 -3.81 -9.86 -13.34
CA SER A 28 -3.35 -8.51 -13.68
C SER A 28 -4.06 -7.45 -12.85
N TYR A 29 -5.38 -7.56 -12.69
CA TYR A 29 -6.16 -6.64 -11.85
C TYR A 29 -5.72 -6.69 -10.38
N ILE A 30 -5.51 -7.89 -9.82
CA ILE A 30 -5.01 -8.03 -8.44
C ILE A 30 -3.64 -7.36 -8.29
N LEU A 31 -2.75 -7.57 -9.25
CA LEU A 31 -1.41 -7.00 -9.23
C LEU A 31 -1.45 -5.47 -9.30
N GLU A 32 -2.27 -4.91 -10.19
CA GLU A 32 -2.45 -3.46 -10.33
C GLU A 32 -2.98 -2.82 -9.05
N ASN A 33 -3.98 -3.42 -8.41
CA ASN A 33 -4.50 -2.91 -7.13
C ASN A 33 -3.45 -2.97 -6.02
N ARG A 34 -2.65 -4.03 -5.96
CA ARG A 34 -1.57 -4.15 -4.97
C ARG A 34 -0.45 -3.14 -5.22
N ALA A 35 -0.11 -2.89 -6.49
CA ALA A 35 0.86 -1.86 -6.86
C ALA A 35 0.35 -0.47 -6.47
N GLN A 36 -0.91 -0.14 -6.78
CA GLN A 36 -1.53 1.11 -6.34
C GLN A 36 -1.60 1.23 -4.82
N PHE A 37 -1.85 0.14 -4.10
CA PHE A 37 -1.80 0.15 -2.63
C PHE A 37 -0.39 0.44 -2.13
N VAL A 38 0.63 -0.23 -2.67
CA VAL A 38 2.05 -0.01 -2.31
C VAL A 38 2.47 1.42 -2.63
N GLU A 39 2.05 1.98 -3.75
CA GLU A 39 2.24 3.40 -4.06
C GLU A 39 1.50 4.28 -3.05
N MET A 40 0.26 3.97 -2.71
CA MET A 40 -0.52 4.75 -1.75
C MET A 40 0.09 4.76 -0.36
N VAL A 41 0.63 3.62 0.10
CA VAL A 41 1.31 3.51 1.40
C VAL A 41 2.81 3.82 1.32
N SER A 42 3.33 4.14 0.13
CA SER A 42 4.70 4.62 -0.01
C SER A 42 4.82 5.89 0.84
N PRO A 43 5.76 5.92 1.81
CA PRO A 43 6.00 7.08 2.66
C PRO A 43 6.07 8.39 1.85
N GLU A 44 6.64 8.35 0.66
CA GLU A 44 6.78 9.50 -0.22
C GLU A 44 5.44 10.06 -0.71
N ASN A 45 4.47 9.20 -1.05
CA ASN A 45 3.14 9.63 -1.50
C ASN A 45 2.28 10.13 -0.34
N VAL A 46 2.44 9.55 0.85
CA VAL A 46 1.82 10.05 2.08
C VAL A 46 2.35 11.45 2.40
N LEU A 47 3.66 11.66 2.32
CA LEU A 47 4.29 12.97 2.49
C LEU A 47 3.83 13.99 1.43
N ARG A 48 3.66 13.57 0.17
CA ARG A 48 3.13 14.44 -0.91
C ARG A 48 1.70 14.92 -0.67
N ARG A 49 0.89 14.19 0.08
CA ARG A 49 -0.50 14.55 0.41
C ARG A 49 -0.61 15.55 1.58
N GLY A 50 0.53 16.00 2.12
CA GLY A 50 0.56 16.98 3.21
C GLY A 50 0.60 16.37 4.61
N TYR A 51 0.79 15.05 4.71
CA TYR A 51 1.11 14.39 5.98
C TYR A 51 2.61 14.47 6.25
N THR A 52 2.99 14.19 7.49
CA THR A 52 4.39 14.14 7.94
C THR A 52 4.68 12.83 8.64
N LEU A 53 5.96 12.49 8.78
CA LEU A 53 6.41 11.39 9.62
C LEU A 53 7.12 11.94 10.84
N THR A 54 6.73 11.48 12.03
CA THR A 54 7.44 11.82 13.27
C THR A 54 8.38 10.68 13.64
N LEU A 55 9.64 11.02 13.94
CA LEU A 55 10.65 10.08 14.40
C LEU A 55 11.23 10.54 15.74
N LYS A 56 11.62 9.56 16.57
CA LYS A 56 12.41 9.76 17.78
C LYS A 56 13.62 8.84 17.68
N ASN A 57 14.83 9.40 17.72
CA ASN A 57 16.08 8.64 17.59
C ASN A 57 16.12 7.74 16.34
N GLY A 58 15.66 8.26 15.19
CA GLY A 58 15.60 7.52 13.92
C GLY A 58 14.52 6.43 13.83
N LYS A 59 13.68 6.24 14.87
CA LYS A 59 12.56 5.30 14.85
C LYS A 59 11.24 6.03 14.63
N ILE A 60 10.36 5.46 13.80
CA ILE A 60 9.02 6.00 13.55
C ILE A 60 8.20 5.93 14.84
N VAL A 61 7.56 7.05 15.19
CA VAL A 61 6.60 7.15 16.28
C VAL A 61 5.20 6.93 15.71
N THR A 62 4.51 5.89 16.19
CA THR A 62 3.13 5.59 15.77
C THR A 62 2.11 5.69 16.90
N SER A 63 2.56 5.81 18.15
CA SER A 63 1.70 5.98 19.33
C SER A 63 2.16 7.17 20.18
N LEU A 64 1.22 7.87 20.80
CA LEU A 64 1.53 8.91 21.79
C LEU A 64 2.32 8.35 22.98
N HIS A 65 2.15 7.07 23.31
CA HIS A 65 2.90 6.40 24.38
C HIS A 65 4.41 6.28 24.12
N ASP A 66 4.85 6.47 22.87
CA ASP A 66 6.27 6.42 22.51
C ASP A 66 6.99 7.77 22.76
N LEU A 67 6.24 8.80 23.15
CA LEU A 67 6.71 10.16 23.40
C LEU A 67 6.64 10.55 24.87
N SER A 68 7.49 11.49 25.25
CA SER A 68 7.56 12.12 26.56
C SER A 68 7.85 13.61 26.38
N VAL A 69 7.48 14.42 27.39
CA VAL A 69 7.88 15.83 27.43
C VAL A 69 9.41 15.92 27.42
N ASP A 70 9.93 16.96 26.77
CA ASP A 70 11.35 17.22 26.49
C ASP A 70 12.03 16.28 25.49
N ASP A 71 11.30 15.32 24.89
CA ASP A 71 11.83 14.55 23.78
C ASP A 71 12.16 15.44 22.58
N THR A 72 13.34 15.22 22.00
CA THR A 72 13.69 15.74 20.67
C THR A 72 13.17 14.78 19.60
N ILE A 73 12.34 15.31 18.71
CA ILE A 73 11.74 14.56 17.59
C ILE A 73 12.14 15.17 16.26
N GLU A 74 12.18 14.33 15.23
CA GLU A 74 12.32 14.74 13.84
C GLU A 74 10.97 14.62 13.13
N THR A 75 10.56 15.69 12.44
CA THR A 75 9.39 15.67 11.58
C THR A 75 9.87 15.72 10.13
N ARG A 76 9.67 14.63 9.39
CA ARG A 76 10.02 14.55 7.98
C ARG A 76 8.84 14.98 7.11
N PHE A 77 9.12 15.89 6.19
CA PHE A 77 8.25 16.39 5.14
C PHE A 77 8.69 15.81 3.80
N ARG A 78 7.94 16.08 2.73
CA ARG A 78 8.31 15.69 1.37
C ARG A 78 9.66 16.28 0.93
N ASP A 79 9.96 17.49 1.36
CA ASP A 79 11.06 18.33 0.88
C ASP A 79 12.10 18.65 1.95
N GLY A 80 12.03 18.00 3.11
CA GLY A 80 13.00 18.24 4.17
C GLY A 80 12.62 17.60 5.50
N LEU A 81 13.32 18.03 6.55
CA LEU A 81 13.03 17.62 7.93
C LEU A 81 13.17 18.83 8.85
N THR A 82 12.45 18.79 9.96
CA THR A 82 12.61 19.73 11.09
C THR A 82 12.89 18.95 12.36
N THR A 83 13.55 19.61 13.32
CA THR A 83 13.74 19.08 14.67
C THR A 83 12.93 19.93 15.64
N SER A 84 12.22 19.27 16.55
CA SER A 84 11.33 19.92 17.52
C SER A 84 11.47 19.26 18.90
N VAL A 85 11.09 19.99 19.95
CA VAL A 85 11.02 19.47 21.31
C VAL A 85 9.56 19.36 21.74
N VAL A 86 9.18 18.22 22.32
CA VAL A 86 7.83 17.99 22.83
C VAL A 86 7.63 18.79 24.13
N THR A 87 6.76 19.79 24.10
CA THR A 87 6.49 20.64 25.28
C THR A 87 5.29 20.18 26.09
N ARG A 88 4.34 19.45 25.48
CA ARG A 88 3.11 18.98 26.12
C ARG A 88 2.55 17.77 25.36
N ILE A 89 1.98 16.83 26.09
CA ILE A 89 1.25 15.67 25.54
C ILE A 89 -0.16 15.68 26.14
N GLU A 90 -1.16 15.57 25.27
CA GLU A 90 -2.57 15.47 25.65
C GLU A 90 -3.13 14.18 25.07
N ASN A 91 -3.64 13.30 25.92
CA ASN A 91 -4.38 12.13 25.45
C ASN A 91 -5.79 12.59 25.10
N SER A 92 -6.21 12.37 23.86
CA SER A 92 -7.63 12.46 23.53
C SER A 92 -8.29 11.19 24.07
N GLU A 93 -9.08 11.31 25.13
CA GLU A 93 -10.01 10.24 25.52
C GLU A 93 -11.11 10.18 24.44
N LEU A 94 -11.00 9.19 23.55
CA LEU A 94 -12.08 8.70 22.71
C LEU A 94 -12.37 7.25 23.10
#